data_AF-A0A3G9CXI3-F1
#
_entry.id   AF-A0A3G9CXI3-F1
#
_cell.length_a   1.000
_cell.length_b   1.000
_cell.length_c   1.000
_cell.angle_alpha   90.00
_cell.angle_beta   90.00
_cell.angle_gamma   90.00
#
_symmetry.space_group_name_H-M   'P 1'
#
loop_
_entity.id
_entity.type
_entity.pdbx_description
1 polymer ?
#
loop_
_entity_poly.entity_id
_entity_poly.type
_entity_poly.pdbx_seq_one_letter_code
_entity_poly.pdbx_strand_id
1 'polypeptide(L)'
;MLTAVQKEILQTLINLYRKSRKSIKGEEIATLMNRNPGTIRNQMQALRSLGLVKGVPGPRGGYKPTIKAFQQLEISPAEMEAQVPIYKNGKKLEDLSVSKIEFTSIPHPGECEAAIKVVGSTKKLDLGDRIRVGPTPVNKLVVDGIIVGRDDVDNIILLDTTGIRSIPKKTVKEVATQDLVTIEPEMELNKVAGILSEKNIEGAPVTKKGKIVGMLTLSDINRAIAEGKSKCKVKDIMSTSIVAVDETVMISDAIELMNKHNIGRLILIDSEKKPIGIVTRTDILDAIAGLKNG
;
A
#
# COMPACT_ATOMS: atom_id res chain seq x y z
N MET A 1 -25.46 -24.21 8.49
CA MET A 1 -25.31 -22.88 9.15
C MET A 1 -24.37 -23.03 10.35
N LEU A 2 -23.58 -22.01 10.67
CA LEU A 2 -22.70 -22.03 11.86
C LEU A 2 -23.49 -21.79 13.15
N THR A 3 -23.11 -22.45 14.23
CA THR A 3 -23.66 -22.15 15.57
C THR A 3 -23.15 -20.80 16.07
N ALA A 4 -23.84 -20.17 17.04
CA ALA A 4 -23.42 -18.90 17.63
C ALA A 4 -21.99 -18.97 18.21
N VAL A 5 -21.67 -20.08 18.88
CA VAL A 5 -20.33 -20.34 19.44
C VAL A 5 -19.27 -20.47 18.34
N GLN A 6 -19.59 -21.15 17.24
CA GLN A 6 -18.68 -21.26 16.09
C GLN A 6 -18.44 -19.91 15.42
N LYS A 7 -19.47 -19.06 15.34
CA LYS A 7 -19.35 -17.71 14.79
C LYS A 7 -18.39 -16.85 15.63
N GLU A 8 -18.57 -16.86 16.95
CA GLU A 8 -17.77 -16.12 17.92
C GLU A 8 -16.29 -16.55 17.91
N ILE A 9 -16.02 -17.86 17.87
CA ILE A 9 -14.67 -18.43 17.78
C ILE A 9 -14.00 -18.04 16.47
N LEU A 10 -14.72 -18.15 15.35
CA LEU A 10 -14.19 -17.83 14.03
C LEU A 10 -13.90 -16.33 13.89
N GLN A 11 -14.74 -15.45 14.47
CA GLN A 11 -14.51 -14.00 14.51
C GLN A 11 -13.28 -13.65 15.35
N THR A 12 -13.14 -14.27 16.52
CA THR A 12 -11.97 -14.09 17.40
C THR A 12 -10.66 -14.49 16.71
N LEU A 13 -10.65 -15.64 16.03
CA LEU A 13 -9.52 -16.10 15.25
C LEU A 13 -9.14 -15.08 14.16
N ILE A 14 -10.12 -14.58 13.41
CA ILE A 14 -9.89 -13.60 12.34
C ILE A 14 -9.25 -12.33 12.90
N ASN A 15 -9.75 -11.83 14.03
CA ASN A 15 -9.23 -10.62 14.66
C ASN A 15 -7.78 -10.77 15.15
N LEU A 16 -7.46 -11.89 15.80
CA LEU A 16 -6.09 -12.20 16.24
C LEU A 16 -5.14 -12.39 15.04
N TYR A 17 -5.62 -13.05 13.98
CA TYR A 17 -4.87 -13.25 12.74
C TYR A 17 -4.57 -11.92 12.02
N ARG A 18 -5.52 -10.98 11.99
CA ARG A 18 -5.34 -9.64 11.40
C ARG A 18 -4.20 -8.85 12.07
N LYS A 19 -4.14 -8.88 13.41
CA LYS A 19 -3.14 -8.14 14.21
C LYS A 19 -1.73 -8.71 14.06
N SER A 20 -1.59 -10.02 14.05
CA SER A 20 -0.28 -10.68 14.10
C SER A 20 0.25 -11.15 12.73
N ARG A 21 -0.65 -11.35 11.74
CA ARG A 21 -0.40 -12.03 10.45
C ARG A 21 0.20 -13.44 10.59
N LYS A 22 0.16 -14.03 11.80
CA LYS A 22 0.73 -15.35 12.14
C LYS A 22 -0.39 -16.34 12.48
N SER A 23 -0.09 -17.64 12.47
CA SER A 23 -1.00 -18.67 12.96
C SER A 23 -1.32 -18.44 14.44
N ILE A 24 -2.59 -18.61 14.81
CA ILE A 24 -3.09 -18.35 16.17
C ILE A 24 -3.26 -19.66 16.93
N LYS A 25 -2.76 -19.71 18.16
CA LYS A 25 -2.87 -20.91 18.99
C LYS A 25 -4.28 -21.07 19.55
N GLY A 26 -4.71 -22.32 19.76
CA GLY A 26 -6.03 -22.60 20.35
C GLY A 26 -6.14 -22.06 21.77
N GLU A 27 -5.04 -22.10 22.53
CA GLU A 27 -4.92 -21.59 23.88
C GLU A 27 -5.06 -20.06 23.93
N GLU A 28 -4.57 -19.35 22.92
CA GLU A 28 -4.68 -17.89 22.82
C GLU A 28 -6.14 -17.46 22.62
N ILE A 29 -6.87 -18.19 21.76
CA ILE A 29 -8.31 -17.98 21.54
C ILE A 29 -9.08 -18.32 22.82
N ALA A 30 -8.73 -19.42 23.49
CA ALA A 30 -9.38 -19.87 24.72
C ALA A 30 -9.24 -18.84 25.85
N THR A 31 -8.05 -18.29 26.05
CA THR A 31 -7.78 -17.24 27.05
C THR A 31 -8.58 -15.98 26.72
N LEU A 32 -8.59 -15.52 25.47
CA LEU A 32 -9.31 -14.31 25.08
C LEU A 32 -10.83 -14.45 25.27
N MET A 33 -11.38 -15.63 24.98
CA MET A 33 -12.81 -15.91 25.10
C MET A 33 -13.23 -16.35 26.51
N ASN A 34 -12.29 -16.48 27.45
CA ASN A 34 -12.52 -17.08 28.77
C ASN A 34 -13.23 -18.45 28.69
N ARG A 35 -12.73 -19.33 27.80
CA ARG A 35 -13.29 -20.67 27.56
C ARG A 35 -12.24 -21.77 27.75
N ASN A 36 -12.70 -23.01 27.94
CA ASN A 36 -11.81 -24.17 28.06
C ASN A 36 -11.04 -24.43 26.74
N PRO A 37 -9.69 -24.60 26.79
CA PRO A 37 -8.88 -24.86 25.59
C PRO A 37 -9.29 -26.10 24.79
N GLY A 38 -9.74 -27.16 25.48
CA GLY A 38 -10.24 -28.38 24.85
C GLY A 38 -11.48 -28.13 24.01
N THR A 39 -12.40 -27.29 24.50
CA THR A 39 -13.61 -26.90 23.77
C THR A 39 -13.27 -26.10 22.52
N ILE A 40 -12.34 -25.15 22.61
CA ILE A 40 -11.89 -24.37 21.44
C ILE A 40 -11.24 -25.29 20.40
N ARG A 41 -10.37 -26.21 20.82
CA ARG A 41 -9.73 -27.18 19.92
C ARG A 41 -10.77 -28.01 19.15
N ASN A 42 -11.81 -28.49 19.83
CA ASN A 42 -12.89 -29.26 19.21
C ASN A 42 -13.68 -28.42 18.20
N GLN A 43 -14.03 -27.18 18.54
CA GLN A 43 -14.71 -26.29 17.61
C GLN A 43 -13.84 -25.90 16.42
N MET A 44 -12.53 -25.73 16.61
CA MET A 44 -11.59 -25.46 15.53
C MET A 44 -11.40 -26.65 14.58
N GLN A 45 -11.50 -27.89 15.08
CA GLN A 45 -11.56 -29.08 14.23
C GLN A 45 -12.83 -29.11 13.37
N ALA A 46 -13.99 -28.77 13.96
CA ALA A 46 -15.24 -28.65 13.21
C ALA A 46 -15.20 -27.52 12.16
N LEU A 47 -14.62 -26.35 12.49
CA LEU A 47 -14.43 -25.26 11.53
C LEU A 47 -13.45 -25.65 10.41
N ARG A 48 -12.48 -26.53 10.69
CA ARG A 48 -11.54 -27.05 9.69
C ARG A 48 -12.22 -28.00 8.72
N SER A 49 -13.10 -28.89 9.19
CA SER A 49 -13.85 -29.79 8.29
C SER A 49 -14.81 -29.02 7.38
N LEU A 50 -15.31 -27.87 7.83
CA LEU A 50 -16.13 -26.95 7.02
C LEU A 50 -15.31 -26.11 5.99
N GLY A 51 -13.98 -26.22 6.04
CA GLY A 51 -13.06 -25.48 5.17
C GLY A 51 -12.88 -24.01 5.55
N LEU A 52 -13.30 -23.61 6.75
CA LEU A 52 -13.24 -22.22 7.22
C LEU A 52 -11.88 -21.90 7.86
N VAL A 53 -11.18 -22.90 8.38
CA VAL A 53 -9.84 -22.70 8.97
C VAL A 53 -8.86 -23.76 8.49
N LYS A 54 -7.58 -23.38 8.38
CA LYS A 54 -6.44 -24.27 8.11
C LYS A 54 -5.62 -24.46 9.38
N GLY A 55 -5.32 -25.70 9.74
CA GLY A 55 -4.37 -26.02 10.80
C GLY A 55 -2.93 -25.91 10.31
N VAL A 56 -2.05 -25.33 11.11
CA VAL A 56 -0.61 -25.24 10.87
C VAL A 56 0.09 -26.13 11.91
N PRO A 57 0.87 -27.14 11.50
CA PRO A 57 1.59 -28.00 12.43
C PRO A 57 2.89 -27.35 12.93
N GLY A 58 3.48 -27.91 14.00
CA GLY A 58 4.81 -27.53 14.51
C GLY A 58 4.80 -26.48 15.64
N PRO A 59 5.98 -25.97 16.05
CA PRO A 59 6.14 -25.06 17.20
C PRO A 59 5.56 -23.67 16.97
N ARG A 60 5.42 -23.25 15.70
CA ARG A 60 4.64 -22.07 15.27
C ARG A 60 3.21 -22.45 14.85
N GLY A 61 2.76 -23.63 15.27
CA GLY A 61 1.48 -24.20 14.90
C GLY A 61 0.29 -23.46 15.50
N GLY A 62 -0.89 -23.79 15.00
CA GLY A 62 -2.14 -23.12 15.34
C GLY A 62 -3.10 -23.14 14.16
N TYR A 63 -3.88 -22.08 14.01
CA TYR A 63 -4.93 -22.00 13.01
C TYR A 63 -4.86 -20.70 12.21
N LYS A 64 -5.27 -20.78 10.94
CA LYS A 64 -5.40 -19.63 10.04
C LYS A 64 -6.80 -19.63 9.41
N PRO A 65 -7.48 -18.48 9.31
CA PRO A 65 -8.75 -18.39 8.59
C PRO A 65 -8.54 -18.59 7.08
N THR A 66 -9.52 -19.17 6.40
CA THR A 66 -9.56 -19.25 4.93
C THR A 66 -10.41 -18.12 4.35
N ILE A 67 -10.35 -17.89 3.03
CA ILE A 67 -11.21 -16.92 2.34
C ILE A 67 -12.70 -17.20 2.64
N LYS A 68 -13.09 -18.47 2.69
CA LYS A 68 -14.45 -18.92 3.00
C LYS A 68 -14.89 -18.50 4.41
N ALA A 69 -13.99 -18.45 5.40
CA ALA A 69 -14.32 -17.94 6.74
C ALA A 69 -14.69 -16.46 6.74
N PHE A 70 -13.99 -15.64 5.96
CA PHE A 70 -14.32 -14.22 5.83
C PHE A 70 -15.70 -14.01 5.20
N GLN A 71 -16.07 -14.85 4.22
CA GLN A 71 -17.39 -14.80 3.58
C GLN A 71 -18.51 -15.32 4.50
N GLN A 72 -18.24 -16.37 5.28
CA GLN A 72 -19.26 -17.14 6.03
C GLN A 72 -19.85 -16.40 7.23
N LEU A 73 -19.09 -15.51 7.86
CA LEU A 73 -19.56 -14.90 9.11
C LEU A 73 -20.52 -13.75 8.89
N GLU A 74 -20.71 -13.28 7.65
CA GLU A 74 -21.30 -11.96 7.42
C GLU A 74 -20.72 -10.94 8.42
N ILE A 75 -19.46 -11.14 8.86
CA ILE A 75 -18.64 -10.04 9.36
C ILE A 75 -18.63 -9.17 8.15
N SER A 76 -19.50 -8.17 8.22
CA SER A 76 -19.83 -7.38 7.08
C SER A 76 -18.49 -6.91 6.52
N PRO A 77 -18.32 -6.94 5.20
CA PRO A 77 -17.26 -6.18 4.57
C PRO A 77 -17.17 -4.78 5.19
N ALA A 78 -18.17 -4.22 5.88
CA ALA A 78 -18.10 -3.03 6.73
C ALA A 78 -16.86 -2.78 7.64
N GLU A 79 -15.95 -3.73 7.94
CA GLU A 79 -14.61 -3.42 8.52
C GLU A 79 -13.43 -3.57 7.53
N MET A 80 -13.74 -3.96 6.30
CA MET A 80 -12.87 -4.08 5.11
C MET A 80 -13.34 -3.21 3.92
N GLU A 81 -14.51 -2.60 4.00
CA GLU A 81 -14.90 -1.41 3.27
C GLU A 81 -14.09 -0.33 3.95
N ALA A 82 -12.87 -0.09 3.47
CA ALA A 82 -12.55 1.31 3.43
C ALA A 82 -13.63 1.90 2.53
N GLN A 83 -14.53 2.65 3.14
CA GLN A 83 -15.49 3.47 2.46
C GLN A 83 -14.74 4.20 1.35
N VAL A 84 -14.93 3.75 0.11
CA VAL A 84 -14.19 4.29 -1.01
C VAL A 84 -14.78 5.68 -1.24
N PRO A 85 -13.99 6.75 -1.08
CA PRO A 85 -14.54 8.09 -1.06
C PRO A 85 -15.05 8.47 -2.46
N ILE A 86 -16.10 9.28 -2.47
CA ILE A 86 -16.59 9.96 -3.67
C ILE A 86 -16.22 11.44 -3.55
N TYR A 87 -15.69 12.01 -4.62
CA TYR A 87 -15.44 13.45 -4.73
C TYR A 87 -16.30 14.03 -5.85
N LYS A 88 -16.89 15.20 -5.60
CA LYS A 88 -17.56 16.05 -6.60
C LYS A 88 -16.87 17.40 -6.59
N ASN A 89 -16.45 17.89 -7.75
CA ASN A 89 -15.69 19.16 -7.88
C ASN A 89 -14.46 19.24 -6.96
N GLY A 90 -13.76 18.12 -6.78
CA GLY A 90 -12.55 18.02 -5.94
C GLY A 90 -12.80 17.99 -4.43
N LYS A 91 -14.04 18.12 -3.95
CA LYS A 91 -14.40 18.00 -2.54
C LYS A 91 -14.95 16.61 -2.23
N LYS A 92 -14.48 16.02 -1.14
CA LYS A 92 -14.98 14.74 -0.63
C LYS A 92 -16.43 14.91 -0.16
N LEU A 93 -17.27 13.94 -0.49
CA LEU A 93 -18.64 13.85 0.01
C LEU A 93 -18.61 13.01 1.30
N GLU A 94 -18.73 13.65 2.46
CA GLU A 94 -18.54 12.97 3.76
C GLU A 94 -19.63 11.93 4.07
N ASP A 95 -20.85 12.13 3.57
CA ASP A 95 -21.98 11.24 3.81
C ASP A 95 -22.10 10.08 2.80
N LEU A 96 -21.13 9.97 1.88
CA LEU A 96 -21.19 9.05 0.75
C LEU A 96 -19.90 8.25 0.62
N SER A 97 -20.08 6.97 0.35
CA SER A 97 -18.97 6.07 0.06
C SER A 97 -19.38 4.99 -0.93
N VAL A 98 -18.41 4.24 -1.43
CA VAL A 98 -18.65 3.16 -2.38
C VAL A 98 -18.28 1.82 -1.75
N SER A 99 -19.20 0.86 -1.84
CA SER A 99 -19.01 -0.53 -1.41
C SER A 99 -18.61 -1.45 -2.56
N LYS A 100 -18.99 -1.11 -3.81
CA LYS A 100 -18.71 -1.92 -4.99
C LYS A 100 -18.54 -1.05 -6.25
N ILE A 101 -17.60 -1.44 -7.10
CA ILE A 101 -17.39 -0.88 -8.45
C ILE A 101 -17.45 -2.07 -9.41
N GLU A 102 -18.36 -2.02 -10.38
CA GLU A 102 -18.48 -3.00 -11.46
C GLU A 102 -18.34 -2.32 -12.80
N PHE A 103 -17.38 -2.77 -13.61
CA PHE A 103 -17.27 -2.32 -15.00
C PHE A 103 -18.20 -3.19 -15.86
N THR A 104 -19.07 -2.55 -16.64
CA THR A 104 -20.03 -3.26 -17.51
C THR A 104 -19.42 -3.64 -18.85
N SER A 105 -18.32 -2.99 -19.24
CA SER A 105 -17.56 -3.27 -20.45
C SER A 105 -16.05 -3.25 -20.18
N ILE A 106 -15.25 -3.35 -21.25
CA ILE A 106 -13.79 -3.28 -21.16
C ILE A 106 -13.41 -1.89 -20.60
N PRO A 107 -12.45 -1.79 -19.67
CA PRO A 107 -12.05 -0.53 -19.05
C PRO A 107 -11.30 0.41 -20.02
N HIS A 108 -12.04 1.02 -20.94
CA HIS A 108 -11.56 2.04 -21.86
C HIS A 108 -12.27 3.37 -21.56
N PRO A 109 -11.53 4.42 -21.15
CA PRO A 109 -12.14 5.72 -20.88
C PRO A 109 -12.93 6.24 -22.09
N GLY A 110 -14.18 6.66 -21.87
CA GLY A 110 -15.12 7.15 -22.89
C GLY A 110 -15.93 6.05 -23.60
N GLU A 111 -15.61 4.78 -23.34
CA GLU A 111 -16.31 3.61 -23.90
C GLU A 111 -16.73 2.62 -22.80
N CYS A 112 -16.49 2.98 -21.54
CA CYS A 112 -16.74 2.14 -20.38
C CYS A 112 -17.72 2.78 -19.42
N GLU A 113 -18.81 2.07 -19.16
CA GLU A 113 -19.71 2.38 -18.06
C GLU A 113 -19.32 1.58 -16.81
N ALA A 114 -19.37 2.24 -15.66
CA ALA A 114 -19.17 1.62 -14.36
C ALA A 114 -20.42 1.77 -13.51
N ALA A 115 -20.92 0.66 -12.98
CA ALA A 115 -21.94 0.63 -11.94
C ALA A 115 -21.27 0.77 -10.56
N ILE A 116 -21.63 1.85 -9.85
CA ILE A 116 -21.08 2.22 -8.56
C ILE A 116 -22.15 1.99 -7.50
N LYS A 117 -21.95 1.00 -6.63
CA LYS A 117 -22.84 0.77 -5.48
C LYS A 117 -22.44 1.70 -4.34
N VAL A 118 -23.33 2.62 -4.03
CA VAL A 118 -23.12 3.69 -3.04
C VAL A 118 -23.69 3.26 -1.68
N VAL A 119 -23.01 3.65 -0.63
CA VAL A 119 -23.49 3.61 0.76
C VAL A 119 -23.76 5.06 1.18
N GLY A 120 -25.00 5.36 1.55
CA GLY A 120 -25.49 6.72 1.79
C GLY A 120 -26.57 7.14 0.80
N SER A 121 -27.00 8.40 0.83
CA SER A 121 -28.06 8.90 -0.06
C SER A 121 -27.52 9.46 -1.37
N THR A 122 -27.87 8.82 -2.48
CA THR A 122 -27.56 9.23 -3.86
C THR A 122 -28.22 10.55 -4.30
N LYS A 123 -29.14 11.11 -3.50
CA LYS A 123 -29.88 12.35 -3.83
C LYS A 123 -29.01 13.58 -4.04
N LYS A 124 -27.78 13.60 -3.53
CA LYS A 124 -26.81 14.70 -3.70
C LYS A 124 -26.02 14.61 -5.01
N LEU A 125 -26.26 13.57 -5.80
CA LEU A 125 -25.56 13.25 -7.04
C LEU A 125 -26.55 13.31 -8.20
N ASP A 126 -26.36 14.28 -9.08
CA ASP A 126 -27.24 14.60 -10.20
C ASP A 126 -26.67 14.07 -11.51
N LEU A 127 -27.55 13.80 -12.48
CA LEU A 127 -27.14 13.44 -13.83
C LEU A 127 -26.29 14.57 -14.44
N GLY A 128 -25.20 14.21 -15.13
CA GLY A 128 -24.23 15.15 -15.68
C GLY A 128 -23.15 15.60 -14.70
N ASP A 129 -23.23 15.24 -13.41
CA ASP A 129 -22.17 15.52 -12.46
C ASP A 129 -20.87 14.80 -12.83
N ARG A 130 -19.75 15.52 -12.72
CA ARG A 130 -18.41 14.92 -12.76
C ARG A 130 -18.01 14.50 -11.36
N ILE A 131 -17.76 13.20 -11.19
CA ILE A 131 -17.32 12.63 -9.93
C ILE A 131 -16.04 11.81 -10.07
N ARG A 132 -15.36 11.65 -8.94
CA ARG A 132 -14.26 10.71 -8.77
C ARG A 132 -14.62 9.71 -7.68
N VAL A 133 -14.51 8.43 -7.99
CA VAL A 133 -14.62 7.32 -7.04
C VAL A 133 -13.22 6.79 -6.75
N GLY A 134 -12.80 6.75 -5.49
CA GLY A 134 -11.46 6.31 -5.11
C GLY A 134 -10.62 7.40 -4.46
N PRO A 135 -9.39 7.08 -4.01
CA PRO A 135 -8.68 5.81 -4.28
C PRO A 135 -9.19 4.64 -3.43
N THR A 136 -9.20 3.43 -4.01
CA THR A 136 -9.44 2.19 -3.24
C THR A 136 -8.22 1.83 -2.36
N PRO A 137 -8.37 1.03 -1.29
CA PRO A 137 -7.28 0.80 -0.33
C PRO A 137 -6.07 0.06 -0.89
N VAL A 138 -6.32 -0.95 -1.72
CA VAL A 138 -5.30 -1.94 -2.08
C VAL A 138 -4.51 -1.47 -3.31
N ASN A 139 -5.21 -1.24 -4.42
CA ASN A 139 -4.57 -0.85 -5.69
C ASN A 139 -4.72 0.65 -5.99
N LYS A 140 -5.18 1.44 -5.01
CA LYS A 140 -5.42 2.88 -5.18
C LYS A 140 -6.20 3.18 -6.47
N LEU A 141 -7.18 2.32 -6.80
CA LEU A 141 -8.00 2.46 -8.01
C LEU A 141 -8.81 3.74 -7.89
N VAL A 142 -8.75 4.55 -8.93
CA VAL A 142 -9.51 5.78 -9.09
C VAL A 142 -10.26 5.71 -10.42
N VAL A 143 -11.55 5.96 -10.36
CA VAL A 143 -12.43 6.05 -11.52
C VAL A 143 -13.01 7.46 -11.55
N ASP A 144 -12.69 8.22 -12.59
CA ASP A 144 -13.29 9.53 -12.86
C ASP A 144 -14.34 9.35 -13.97
N GLY A 145 -15.46 10.05 -13.88
CA GLY A 145 -16.52 9.93 -14.87
C GLY A 145 -17.68 10.90 -14.68
N ILE A 146 -18.67 10.77 -15.57
CA ILE A 146 -19.90 11.56 -15.59
C ILE A 146 -21.06 10.66 -15.20
N ILE A 147 -21.92 11.13 -14.31
CA ILE A 147 -23.12 10.38 -13.92
C ILE A 147 -24.12 10.40 -15.08
N VAL A 148 -24.44 9.23 -15.63
CA VAL A 148 -25.39 9.06 -16.75
C VAL A 148 -26.68 8.37 -16.33
N GLY A 149 -26.68 7.69 -15.18
CA GLY A 149 -27.87 7.03 -14.64
C GLY A 149 -27.79 6.85 -13.13
N ARG A 150 -28.95 6.68 -12.50
CA ARG A 150 -29.08 6.51 -11.05
C ARG A 150 -30.27 5.62 -10.73
N ASP A 151 -30.05 4.67 -9.84
CA ASP A 151 -31.07 3.83 -9.23
C ASP A 151 -31.08 4.11 -7.72
N ASP A 152 -32.08 4.86 -7.27
CA ASP A 152 -32.23 5.24 -5.87
C ASP A 152 -32.75 4.10 -4.98
N VAL A 153 -33.33 3.05 -5.58
CA VAL A 153 -33.84 1.89 -4.84
C VAL A 153 -32.66 1.01 -4.41
N ASP A 154 -31.76 0.72 -5.36
CA ASP A 154 -30.59 -0.12 -5.11
C ASP A 154 -29.32 0.65 -4.71
N ASN A 155 -29.40 1.98 -4.66
CA ASN A 155 -28.28 2.91 -4.44
C ASN A 155 -27.13 2.69 -5.43
N ILE A 156 -27.47 2.57 -6.71
CA ILE A 156 -26.51 2.37 -7.80
C ILE A 156 -26.42 3.64 -8.64
N ILE A 157 -25.20 4.01 -9.02
CA ILE A 157 -24.94 5.10 -9.95
C ILE A 157 -24.23 4.53 -11.17
N LEU A 158 -24.74 4.84 -12.35
CA LEU A 158 -24.08 4.53 -13.62
C LEU A 158 -23.19 5.71 -14.00
N LEU A 159 -21.91 5.40 -14.16
CA LEU A 159 -20.86 6.36 -14.44
C LEU A 159 -20.30 6.07 -15.83
N ASP A 160 -20.43 7.00 -16.76
CA ASP A 160 -19.65 6.99 -17.99
C ASP A 160 -18.22 7.42 -17.65
N THR A 161 -17.27 6.49 -17.76
CA THR A 161 -15.92 6.69 -17.25
C THR A 161 -15.11 7.57 -18.18
N THR A 162 -14.42 8.56 -17.64
CA THR A 162 -13.51 9.46 -18.36
C THR A 162 -12.03 9.20 -18.04
N GLY A 163 -11.77 8.40 -17.01
CA GLY A 163 -10.42 7.97 -16.66
C GLY A 163 -10.43 6.87 -15.61
N ILE A 164 -9.58 5.87 -15.80
CA ILE A 164 -9.39 4.76 -14.87
C ILE A 164 -7.89 4.65 -14.57
N ARG A 165 -7.52 4.75 -13.30
CA ARG A 165 -6.13 4.79 -12.85
C ARG A 165 -5.95 3.89 -11.65
N SER A 166 -4.86 3.14 -11.59
CA SER A 166 -4.53 2.33 -10.41
C SER A 166 -3.02 2.24 -10.20
N ILE A 167 -2.62 2.04 -8.95
CA ILE A 167 -1.25 1.74 -8.58
C ILE A 167 -1.18 0.23 -8.30
N PRO A 168 -0.29 -0.53 -8.96
CA PRO A 168 -0.20 -1.97 -8.75
C PRO A 168 0.20 -2.29 -7.31
N LYS A 169 -0.26 -3.45 -6.83
CA LYS A 169 0.09 -3.96 -5.51
C LYS A 169 1.50 -4.57 -5.52
N LYS A 170 2.51 -3.71 -5.63
CA LYS A 170 3.93 -4.07 -5.52
C LYS A 170 4.57 -3.46 -4.28
N THR A 171 5.53 -4.17 -3.71
CA THR A 171 6.39 -3.67 -2.64
C THR A 171 7.56 -2.88 -3.19
N VAL A 172 8.18 -2.06 -2.35
CA VAL A 172 9.41 -1.33 -2.70
C VAL A 172 10.56 -2.28 -3.03
N LYS A 173 10.62 -3.48 -2.43
CA LYS A 173 11.63 -4.51 -2.73
C LYS A 173 11.61 -4.98 -4.18
N GLU A 174 10.42 -5.10 -4.75
CA GLU A 174 10.24 -5.57 -6.12
C GLU A 174 10.70 -4.55 -7.18
N VAL A 175 10.91 -3.29 -6.78
CA VAL A 175 11.27 -2.20 -7.70
C VAL A 175 12.60 -1.54 -7.33
N ALA A 176 13.14 -1.81 -6.14
CA ALA A 176 14.36 -1.18 -5.66
C ALA A 176 15.60 -1.64 -6.43
N THR A 177 16.52 -0.71 -6.61
CA THR A 177 17.88 -1.00 -7.08
C THR A 177 18.70 -1.52 -5.91
N GLN A 178 19.25 -2.72 -6.04
CA GLN A 178 20.05 -3.38 -4.99
C GLN A 178 21.55 -3.05 -5.07
N ASP A 179 22.07 -2.77 -6.27
CA ASP A 179 23.46 -2.38 -6.45
C ASP A 179 23.65 -0.89 -6.16
N LEU A 180 24.05 -0.59 -4.93
CA LEU A 180 24.20 0.76 -4.44
C LEU A 180 25.53 1.35 -4.86
N VAL A 181 25.49 2.31 -5.80
CA VAL A 181 26.59 3.26 -5.97
C VAL A 181 26.61 4.15 -4.72
N THR A 182 27.73 4.14 -3.99
CA THR A 182 27.92 4.96 -2.78
C THR A 182 29.13 5.88 -2.93
N ILE A 183 29.13 6.95 -2.14
CA ILE A 183 30.20 7.97 -2.12
C ILE A 183 30.69 8.22 -0.70
N GLU A 184 31.89 8.75 -0.56
CA GLU A 184 32.50 9.01 0.75
C GLU A 184 32.39 10.48 1.18
N PRO A 185 32.32 10.77 2.50
CA PRO A 185 32.16 12.13 3.03
C PRO A 185 33.29 13.10 2.66
N GLU A 186 34.50 12.59 2.41
CA GLU A 186 35.70 13.41 2.14
C GLU A 186 35.93 13.67 0.64
N MET A 187 35.08 13.13 -0.24
CA MET A 187 35.21 13.35 -1.69
C MET A 187 34.91 14.80 -2.06
N GLU A 188 35.62 15.27 -3.09
CA GLU A 188 35.39 16.57 -3.74
C GLU A 188 34.16 16.51 -4.65
N LEU A 189 33.41 17.61 -4.76
CA LEU A 189 32.15 17.65 -5.53
C LEU A 189 32.33 17.30 -7.01
N ASN A 190 33.43 17.73 -7.64
CA ASN A 190 33.71 17.45 -9.04
C ASN A 190 33.85 15.94 -9.32
N LYS A 191 34.51 15.20 -8.44
CA LYS A 191 34.65 13.74 -8.53
C LYS A 191 33.30 13.07 -8.38
N VAL A 192 32.50 13.52 -7.42
CA VAL A 192 31.16 12.97 -7.21
C VAL A 192 30.23 13.26 -8.39
N ALA A 193 30.24 14.47 -8.94
CA ALA A 193 29.49 14.80 -10.14
C ALA A 193 29.88 13.91 -11.32
N GLY A 194 31.19 13.62 -11.48
CA GLY A 194 31.68 12.64 -12.45
C GLY A 194 31.09 11.25 -12.25
N ILE A 195 31.13 10.71 -11.02
CA ILE A 195 30.56 9.39 -10.69
C ILE A 195 29.05 9.35 -10.99
N LEU A 196 28.30 10.37 -10.57
CA LEU A 196 26.85 10.44 -10.79
C LEU A 196 26.53 10.47 -12.29
N SER A 197 27.29 11.26 -13.06
CA SER A 197 27.13 11.36 -14.51
C SER A 197 27.48 10.05 -15.23
N GLU A 198 28.63 9.44 -14.92
CA GLU A 198 29.08 8.18 -15.53
C GLU A 198 28.12 7.03 -15.26
N LYS A 199 27.54 6.99 -14.05
CA LYS A 199 26.59 5.96 -13.64
C LYS A 199 25.15 6.28 -14.04
N ASN A 200 24.88 7.44 -14.66
CA ASN A 200 23.54 7.92 -15.01
C ASN A 200 22.57 7.91 -13.81
N ILE A 201 23.02 8.39 -12.65
CA ILE A 201 22.22 8.48 -11.43
C ILE A 201 22.20 9.91 -10.90
N GLU A 202 21.09 10.29 -10.28
CA GLU A 202 20.91 11.67 -9.78
C GLU A 202 21.34 11.88 -8.32
N GLY A 203 21.76 10.81 -7.64
CA GLY A 203 22.24 10.87 -6.26
C GLY A 203 22.70 9.52 -5.73
N ALA A 204 23.58 9.56 -4.74
CA ALA A 204 24.23 8.38 -4.18
C ALA A 204 24.32 8.47 -2.64
N PRO A 205 23.97 7.40 -1.88
CA PRO A 205 24.10 7.40 -0.44
C PRO A 205 25.55 7.65 -0.03
N VAL A 206 25.74 8.46 1.01
CA VAL A 206 27.06 8.74 1.56
C VAL A 206 27.37 7.70 2.62
N THR A 207 28.46 6.96 2.46
CA THR A 207 28.87 5.88 3.38
C THR A 207 30.17 6.21 4.10
N LYS A 208 30.22 5.94 5.41
CA LYS A 208 31.43 6.05 6.24
C LYS A 208 31.57 4.78 7.05
N LYS A 209 32.69 4.06 6.89
CA LYS A 209 32.96 2.77 7.56
C LYS A 209 31.80 1.77 7.39
N GLY A 210 31.28 1.65 6.17
CA GLY A 210 30.19 0.72 5.83
C GLY A 210 28.80 1.13 6.31
N LYS A 211 28.61 2.31 6.92
CA LYS A 211 27.31 2.83 7.35
C LYS A 211 26.89 4.01 6.48
N ILE A 212 25.61 4.06 6.09
CA ILE A 212 25.04 5.24 5.45
C ILE A 212 24.95 6.36 6.49
N VAL A 213 25.61 7.48 6.21
CA VAL A 213 25.67 8.67 7.09
C VAL A 213 25.01 9.89 6.46
N GLY A 214 24.64 9.81 5.18
CA GLY A 214 23.90 10.85 4.51
C GLY A 214 23.51 10.48 3.09
N MET A 215 23.03 11.48 2.37
CA MET A 215 22.54 11.38 1.00
C MET A 215 22.99 12.63 0.25
N LEU A 216 23.58 12.47 -0.94
CA LEU A 216 23.90 13.58 -1.82
C LEU A 216 23.25 13.41 -3.19
N THR A 217 22.83 14.53 -3.78
CA THR A 217 22.11 14.57 -5.04
C THR A 217 22.68 15.65 -5.96
N LEU A 218 22.41 15.56 -7.27
CA LEU A 218 22.77 16.63 -8.22
C LEU A 218 22.17 17.99 -7.82
N SER A 219 20.97 18.01 -7.23
CA SER A 219 20.36 19.24 -6.73
C SER A 219 21.13 19.86 -5.57
N ASP A 220 21.71 19.06 -4.69
CA ASP A 220 22.56 19.56 -3.59
C ASP A 220 23.86 20.15 -4.14
N ILE A 221 24.46 19.50 -5.14
CA ILE A 221 25.68 20.00 -5.83
C ILE A 221 25.37 21.33 -6.54
N ASN A 222 24.27 21.40 -7.30
CA ASN A 222 23.86 22.61 -8.00
C ASN A 222 23.60 23.77 -7.04
N ARG A 223 22.93 23.51 -5.90
CA ARG A 223 22.72 24.51 -4.85
C ARG A 223 24.05 25.00 -4.28
N ALA A 224 24.98 24.09 -3.98
CA ALA A 224 26.30 24.45 -3.47
C ALA A 224 27.08 25.34 -4.46
N ILE A 225 27.04 25.02 -5.77
CA ILE A 225 27.67 25.83 -6.82
C ILE A 225 27.03 27.22 -6.89
N ALA A 226 25.70 27.30 -6.88
CA ALA A 226 24.98 28.58 -6.92
C ALA A 226 25.30 29.47 -5.70
N GLU A 227 25.59 28.86 -4.55
CA GLU A 227 26.02 29.55 -3.32
C GLU A 227 27.53 29.86 -3.29
N GLY A 228 28.29 29.58 -4.35
CA GLY A 228 29.74 29.81 -4.42
C GLY A 228 30.58 28.80 -3.65
N LYS A 229 29.99 27.68 -3.20
CA LYS A 229 30.65 26.61 -2.41
C LYS A 229 31.18 25.48 -3.31
N SER A 230 31.81 25.82 -4.44
CA SER A 230 32.27 24.84 -5.44
C SER A 230 33.46 23.97 -5.00
N LYS A 231 34.17 24.36 -3.94
CA LYS A 231 35.35 23.67 -3.38
C LYS A 231 35.09 22.96 -2.04
N CYS A 232 33.84 22.70 -1.69
CA CYS A 232 33.52 21.96 -0.48
C CYS A 232 33.55 20.45 -0.71
N LYS A 233 33.49 19.68 0.37
CA LYS A 233 33.40 18.22 0.35
C LYS A 233 31.95 17.76 0.46
N VAL A 234 31.71 16.49 0.16
CA VAL A 234 30.39 15.85 0.31
C VAL A 234 29.78 16.08 1.68
N LYS A 235 30.56 15.88 2.75
CA LYS A 235 30.09 16.04 4.14
C LYS A 235 29.56 17.42 4.47
N ASP A 236 29.99 18.45 3.73
CA ASP A 236 29.65 19.85 4.00
C ASP A 236 28.25 20.20 3.48
N ILE A 237 27.73 19.42 2.52
CA ILE A 237 26.45 19.71 1.83
C ILE A 237 25.47 18.53 1.77
N MET A 238 25.88 17.31 2.14
CA MET A 238 25.01 16.14 2.16
C MET A 238 23.84 16.33 3.12
N SER A 239 22.69 15.77 2.79
CA SER A 239 21.59 15.62 3.76
C SER A 239 21.92 14.50 4.74
N THR A 240 21.84 14.77 6.03
CA THR A 240 22.00 13.77 7.10
C THR A 240 20.68 13.12 7.51
N SER A 241 19.54 13.66 7.05
CA SER A 241 18.21 13.08 7.29
C SER A 241 17.94 11.99 6.26
N ILE A 242 18.33 10.76 6.61
CA ILE A 242 18.10 9.57 5.79
C ILE A 242 16.70 9.05 6.07
N VAL A 243 15.85 9.04 5.05
CA VAL A 243 14.54 8.37 5.13
C VAL A 243 14.70 6.94 4.63
N ALA A 244 14.49 5.98 5.54
CA ALA A 244 14.58 4.55 5.25
C ALA A 244 13.22 3.87 5.41
N VAL A 245 12.96 2.87 4.56
CA VAL A 245 11.72 2.09 4.55
C VAL A 245 12.00 0.60 4.55
N ASP A 246 11.12 -0.14 5.21
CA ASP A 246 11.18 -1.61 5.24
C ASP A 246 10.87 -2.20 3.86
N GLU A 247 11.48 -3.33 3.54
CA GLU A 247 11.32 -4.01 2.25
C GLU A 247 9.88 -4.40 1.90
N THR A 248 8.99 -4.49 2.89
CA THR A 248 7.58 -4.86 2.71
C THR A 248 6.66 -3.66 2.43
N VAL A 249 7.17 -2.42 2.48
CA VAL A 249 6.37 -1.21 2.22
C VAL A 249 5.83 -1.21 0.79
N MET A 250 4.57 -0.80 0.61
CA MET A 250 3.94 -0.72 -0.71
C MET A 250 4.49 0.48 -1.50
N ILE A 251 4.57 0.37 -2.83
CA ILE A 251 4.99 1.50 -3.67
C ILE A 251 4.10 2.74 -3.50
N SER A 252 2.80 2.55 -3.22
CA SER A 252 1.85 3.64 -2.95
C SER A 252 2.23 4.42 -1.69
N ASP A 253 2.52 3.71 -0.61
CA ASP A 253 2.94 4.31 0.66
C ASP A 253 4.33 4.97 0.53
N ALA A 254 5.21 4.39 -0.30
CA ALA A 254 6.51 4.99 -0.62
C ALA A 254 6.36 6.33 -1.36
N ILE A 255 5.43 6.45 -2.31
CA ILE A 255 5.11 7.73 -2.98
C ILE A 255 4.62 8.76 -1.96
N GLU A 256 3.73 8.36 -1.04
CA GLU A 256 3.20 9.24 0.01
C GLU A 256 4.34 9.74 0.92
N LEU A 257 5.26 8.86 1.34
CA LEU A 257 6.44 9.23 2.12
C LEU A 257 7.38 10.17 1.35
N MET A 258 7.66 9.88 0.09
CA MET A 258 8.49 10.73 -0.77
C MET A 258 7.91 12.15 -0.89
N ASN A 259 6.59 12.28 -1.06
CA ASN A 259 5.92 13.58 -1.14
C ASN A 259 5.92 14.29 0.21
N LYS A 260 5.59 13.59 1.30
CA LYS A 260 5.55 14.16 2.66
C LYS A 260 6.90 14.73 3.08
N HIS A 261 7.99 14.04 2.75
CA HIS A 261 9.35 14.47 3.08
C HIS A 261 10.00 15.34 1.99
N ASN A 262 9.30 15.60 0.89
CA ASN A 262 9.82 16.30 -0.29
C ASN A 262 11.16 15.73 -0.80
N ILE A 263 11.22 14.40 -0.91
CA ILE A 263 12.39 13.65 -1.38
C ILE A 263 12.04 12.81 -2.61
N GLY A 264 13.06 12.44 -3.38
CA GLY A 264 12.92 11.62 -4.60
C GLY A 264 13.39 10.17 -4.46
N ARG A 265 13.90 9.78 -3.29
CA ARG A 265 14.54 8.49 -3.05
C ARG A 265 14.41 8.06 -1.60
N LEU A 266 14.30 6.75 -1.37
CA LEU A 266 14.23 6.14 -0.04
C LEU A 266 15.28 5.02 0.05
N ILE A 267 15.95 4.92 1.20
CA ILE A 267 16.83 3.79 1.47
C ILE A 267 16.00 2.58 1.87
N LEU A 268 16.21 1.46 1.20
CA LEU A 268 15.58 0.20 1.54
C LEU A 268 16.39 -0.49 2.64
N ILE A 269 15.71 -0.95 3.69
CA ILE A 269 16.31 -1.68 4.79
C ILE A 269 15.66 -3.04 5.00
N ASP A 270 16.46 -4.02 5.41
CA ASP A 270 15.97 -5.33 5.82
C ASP A 270 15.41 -5.35 7.26
N SER A 271 15.00 -6.53 7.72
CA SER A 271 14.51 -6.75 9.08
C SER A 271 15.55 -6.46 10.17
N GLU A 272 16.85 -6.48 9.84
CA GLU A 272 17.96 -6.15 10.73
C GLU A 272 18.38 -4.68 10.65
N LYS A 273 17.62 -3.85 9.93
CA LYS A 273 17.91 -2.42 9.67
C LYS A 273 19.17 -2.20 8.84
N LYS A 274 19.64 -3.20 8.10
CA LYS A 274 20.76 -3.05 7.17
C LYS A 274 20.25 -2.47 5.85
N PRO A 275 20.94 -1.48 5.26
CA PRO A 275 20.63 -1.00 3.92
C PRO A 275 20.84 -2.09 2.89
N ILE A 276 19.81 -2.38 2.10
CA ILE A 276 19.83 -3.43 1.06
C ILE A 276 19.52 -2.89 -0.34
N GLY A 277 19.22 -1.60 -0.46
CA GLY A 277 18.94 -0.98 -1.75
C GLY A 277 18.42 0.44 -1.63
N ILE A 278 18.04 0.99 -2.77
CA ILE A 278 17.43 2.32 -2.91
C ILE A 278 16.25 2.23 -3.86
N VAL A 279 15.17 2.94 -3.54
CA VAL A 279 14.03 3.12 -4.45
C VAL A 279 13.89 4.59 -4.80
N THR A 280 13.80 4.89 -6.09
CA THR A 280 13.65 6.24 -6.61
C THR A 280 12.26 6.45 -7.22
N ARG A 281 11.89 7.71 -7.50
CA ARG A 281 10.67 8.02 -8.26
C ARG A 281 10.65 7.36 -9.63
N THR A 282 11.80 7.27 -10.30
CA THR A 282 11.94 6.64 -11.61
C THR A 282 11.66 5.14 -11.52
N ASP A 283 12.20 4.45 -10.51
CA ASP A 283 11.93 3.01 -10.31
C ASP A 283 10.44 2.72 -10.11
N ILE A 284 9.76 3.55 -9.32
CA ILE A 284 8.33 3.43 -9.09
C ILE A 284 7.55 3.73 -10.38
N LEU A 285 7.95 4.77 -11.12
CA LEU A 285 7.29 5.15 -12.38
C LEU A 285 7.42 4.03 -13.42
N ASP A 286 8.62 3.48 -13.60
CA ASP A 286 8.89 2.37 -14.51
C ASP A 286 8.04 1.14 -14.14
N ALA A 287 7.89 0.87 -12.84
CA ALA A 287 7.08 -0.23 -12.35
C ALA A 287 5.58 -0.04 -12.58
N ILE A 288 5.07 1.20 -12.50
CA ILE A 288 3.67 1.54 -12.79
C ILE A 288 3.41 1.47 -14.30
N ALA A 289 4.35 1.96 -15.11
CA ALA A 289 4.25 1.97 -16.57
C ALA A 289 4.49 0.59 -17.21
N GLY A 290 4.95 -0.41 -16.44
CA GLY A 290 5.30 -1.74 -16.94
C GLY A 290 6.56 -1.75 -17.82
N LEU A 291 7.42 -0.73 -17.69
CA LEU A 291 8.65 -0.58 -18.48
C LEU A 291 9.79 -1.43 -17.93
N LYS A 292 9.78 -1.73 -16.63
CA LYS A 292 10.69 -2.68 -15.98
C LYS A 292 9.92 -3.94 -15.60
N ASN A 293 10.15 -5.01 -16.35
CA ASN A 293 9.85 -6.37 -15.90
C ASN A 293 11.01 -6.79 -14.99
N GLY A 294 10.68 -7.23 -13.77
CA GLY A 294 11.65 -7.85 -12.87
C GLY A 294 12.20 -9.15 -13.43
#